data_AF-A0A1F9P9P4-F1
#
_entry.id   AF-A0A1F9P9P4-F1
#
_cell.length_a   1.000
_cell.length_b   1.000
_cell.length_c   1.000
_cell.angle_alpha   90.00
_cell.angle_beta   90.00
_cell.angle_gamma   90.00
#
_symmetry.space_group_name_H-M   'P 1'
#
loop_
_entity.id
_entity.type
_entity.pdbx_description
1 polymer ?
#
loop_
_entity_poly.entity_id
_entity_poly.type
_entity_poly.pdbx_seq_one_letter_code
_entity_poly.pdbx_strand_id
1 'polypeptide(L)'
;MNRREFCKKSIVATVLMSGIGTGLLSCTRDLRSELMCAEGLPQKRIEMDPVAYRILYYASLAPSGHNSQPWFVRMIGKTRWIIGSDKDRWLPQVDGSNREVMLSLGAFIENLVQAANALGYAVETLVTGKDVFDPEVVLINISKSKAVDIPLQRIITRRTVKSNMLQGELKLSDVNDFKKEAKGHLHYFPSGTTHSKHMAKEAVNNFIIQFNNEEAVSEAANWTRLKDEEIKKYRDGLTPEGMEITGLAGFYVRNFMSKKDVMGKTFREKGIEKIEKQVKEGAGWMVITSEGNNVKDLIETGRRFQRIALRAREKMIAIHPMTQALEERQGQKKIKENHPDTMIPQFMLRVGYLSQYPDPVSLRRPVDWFVRT
;
A
#
# COMPACT_ATOMS: atom_id res chain seq x y z
N MET A 1 31.37 -29.05 48.54
CA MET A 1 30.66 -28.55 47.34
C MET A 1 29.97 -27.24 47.71
N ASN A 2 30.27 -26.17 46.99
CA ASN A 2 30.13 -24.78 47.44
C ASN A 2 28.74 -24.18 47.10
N ARG A 3 28.17 -23.39 48.02
CA ARG A 3 26.81 -22.77 47.97
C ARG A 3 26.54 -21.84 46.77
N ARG A 4 27.48 -21.68 45.84
CA ARG A 4 27.36 -20.87 44.61
C ARG A 4 27.06 -21.67 43.33
N GLU A 5 27.09 -23.00 43.37
CA GLU A 5 26.77 -23.85 42.20
C GLU A 5 25.32 -24.37 42.18
N PHE A 6 24.56 -24.24 43.28
CA PHE A 6 23.16 -24.67 43.34
C PHE A 6 22.19 -23.68 42.66
N CYS A 7 22.57 -22.41 42.49
CA CYS A 7 21.73 -21.38 41.87
C CYS A 7 21.79 -21.35 40.33
N LYS A 8 22.49 -22.28 39.66
CA LYS A 8 22.61 -22.30 38.19
C LYS A 8 21.89 -23.43 37.46
N LYS A 9 21.18 -24.33 38.16
CA LYS A 9 20.53 -25.50 37.50
C LYS A 9 19.05 -25.77 37.82
N SER A 10 18.34 -24.84 38.47
CA SER A 10 16.93 -25.08 38.86
C SER A 10 15.93 -23.97 38.50
N ILE A 11 16.12 -23.26 37.39
CA ILE A 11 15.05 -22.45 36.76
C ILE A 11 14.40 -23.26 35.63
N VAL A 12 14.06 -24.51 35.95
CA VAL A 12 13.12 -25.36 35.22
C VAL A 12 12.17 -25.88 36.29
N ALA A 13 10.88 -25.67 36.06
CA ALA A 13 9.74 -26.14 36.85
C ALA A 13 9.34 -25.31 38.11
N THR A 14 8.35 -24.43 37.84
CA THR A 14 7.10 -24.31 38.61
C THR A 14 7.11 -23.53 39.94
N VAL A 15 6.74 -22.25 39.87
CA VAL A 15 5.90 -21.64 40.92
C VAL A 15 4.55 -21.27 40.28
N LEU A 16 3.54 -21.93 40.82
CA LEU A 16 2.11 -21.77 40.57
C LEU A 16 1.61 -20.39 41.05
N MET A 17 0.73 -19.82 40.21
CA MET A 17 -0.51 -19.15 40.60
C MET A 17 -0.44 -18.07 41.71
N SER A 18 -0.01 -16.88 41.31
CA SER A 18 -0.73 -15.66 41.69
C SER A 18 -1.40 -15.12 40.43
N GLY A 19 -2.72 -15.29 40.36
CA GLY A 19 -3.54 -14.84 39.25
C GLY A 19 -3.52 -13.31 39.15
N ILE A 20 -2.97 -12.83 38.03
CA ILE A 20 -3.34 -11.64 37.23
C ILE A 20 -2.26 -11.54 36.14
N GLY A 21 -2.63 -11.74 34.87
CA GLY A 21 -1.91 -11.07 33.76
C GLY A 21 -1.06 -11.88 32.77
N THR A 22 -1.14 -13.21 32.68
CA THR A 22 -0.49 -13.96 31.57
C THR A 22 -1.41 -14.26 30.39
N GLY A 23 -2.41 -13.40 30.17
CA GLY A 23 -3.41 -13.52 29.09
C GLY A 23 -3.29 -12.50 27.95
N LEU A 24 -2.21 -11.72 27.83
CA LEU A 24 -2.17 -10.57 26.90
C LEU A 24 -0.82 -10.39 26.17
N LEU A 25 -0.33 -11.40 25.46
CA LEU A 25 0.79 -11.19 24.50
C LEU A 25 0.51 -11.70 23.07
N SER A 26 -0.73 -12.10 22.76
CA SER A 26 -1.10 -12.58 21.41
C SER A 26 -2.31 -11.89 20.77
N CYS A 27 -2.83 -10.81 21.36
CA CYS A 27 -3.70 -9.92 20.58
C CYS A 27 -2.79 -9.10 19.66
N THR A 28 -2.94 -9.27 18.34
CA THR A 28 -2.32 -8.39 17.35
C THR A 28 -2.76 -6.97 17.65
N ARG A 29 -1.87 -6.19 18.28
CA ARG A 29 -2.12 -4.80 18.63
C ARG A 29 -2.29 -3.99 17.34
N ASP A 30 -3.43 -3.32 17.20
CA ASP A 30 -3.74 -2.48 16.04
C ASP A 30 -3.56 -1.00 16.40
N LEU A 31 -2.34 -0.50 16.23
CA LEU A 31 -1.97 0.88 16.53
C LEU A 31 -2.81 1.89 15.72
N ARG A 32 -3.28 1.52 14.52
CA ARG A 32 -4.16 2.37 13.72
C ARG A 32 -5.51 2.52 14.39
N SER A 33 -6.13 1.43 14.80
CA SER A 33 -7.40 1.49 15.53
C SER A 33 -7.26 2.24 16.87
N GLU A 34 -6.15 2.03 17.60
CA GLU A 34 -5.86 2.78 18.83
C GLU A 34 -5.84 4.30 18.58
N LEU A 35 -5.13 4.76 17.55
CA LEU A 35 -5.05 6.19 17.21
C LEU A 35 -6.39 6.74 16.70
N MET A 36 -7.11 5.99 15.88
CA MET A 36 -8.43 6.39 15.39
C MET A 36 -9.45 6.52 16.53
N CYS A 37 -9.39 5.65 17.54
CA CYS A 37 -10.24 5.74 18.73
C CYS A 37 -9.80 6.86 19.68
N ALA A 38 -8.49 7.05 19.87
CA ALA A 38 -7.95 8.03 20.82
C ALA A 38 -8.04 9.48 20.32
N GLU A 39 -7.91 9.73 19.02
CA GLU A 39 -7.86 11.09 18.47
C GLU A 39 -9.23 11.65 18.07
N GLY A 40 -10.29 10.83 18.02
CA GLY A 40 -11.53 11.23 17.36
C GLY A 40 -11.27 11.68 15.90
N LEU A 41 -12.27 12.21 15.20
CA LEU A 41 -12.00 12.90 13.93
C LEU A 41 -11.11 14.12 14.23
N PRO A 42 -9.95 14.32 13.55
CA PRO A 42 -8.94 15.28 14.01
C PRO A 42 -9.48 16.71 14.12
N GLN A 43 -9.38 17.29 15.32
CA GLN A 43 -9.75 18.69 15.58
C GLN A 43 -8.57 19.63 15.29
N LYS A 44 -8.71 20.34 14.15
CA LYS A 44 -8.16 21.65 13.73
C LYS A 44 -6.68 22.02 14.04
N ARG A 45 -5.90 22.17 12.96
CA ARG A 45 -4.89 23.26 12.80
C ARG A 45 -5.14 24.18 11.59
N ILE A 46 -5.98 23.77 10.64
CA ILE A 46 -6.41 24.60 9.50
C ILE A 46 -7.92 24.84 9.62
N GLU A 47 -8.36 26.08 9.46
CA GLU A 47 -9.77 26.40 9.30
C GLU A 47 -10.23 25.93 7.91
N MET A 48 -10.73 24.70 7.85
CA MET A 48 -11.19 24.05 6.62
C MET A 48 -12.68 23.70 6.73
N ASP A 49 -13.40 23.80 5.61
CA ASP A 49 -14.77 23.30 5.50
C ASP A 49 -14.85 21.82 5.92
N PRO A 50 -15.79 21.41 6.79
CA PRO A 50 -15.86 20.03 7.28
C PRO A 50 -16.06 18.99 6.19
N VAL A 51 -16.74 19.32 5.08
CA VAL A 51 -16.93 18.41 3.96
C VAL A 51 -15.63 18.26 3.19
N ALA A 52 -14.94 19.37 2.89
CA ALA A 52 -13.62 19.35 2.27
C ALA A 52 -12.64 18.48 3.07
N TYR A 53 -12.61 18.64 4.39
CA TYR A 53 -11.80 17.82 5.28
C TYR A 53 -12.12 16.33 5.15
N ARG A 54 -13.40 15.95 5.17
CA ARG A 54 -13.82 14.55 5.03
C ARG A 54 -13.42 13.97 3.67
N ILE A 55 -13.59 14.73 2.59
CA ILE A 55 -13.15 14.30 1.24
C ILE A 55 -11.65 14.00 1.24
N LEU A 56 -10.83 14.90 1.78
CA LEU A 56 -9.38 14.74 1.84
C LEU A 56 -8.93 13.63 2.80
N TYR A 57 -9.67 13.41 3.89
CA TYR A 57 -9.44 12.27 4.78
C TYR A 57 -9.59 10.94 4.03
N TYR A 58 -10.68 10.76 3.27
CA TYR A 58 -10.87 9.53 2.48
C TYR A 58 -9.83 9.42 1.36
N ALA A 59 -9.49 10.54 0.70
CA ALA A 59 -8.47 10.59 -0.32
C ALA A 59 -7.11 10.08 0.20
N SER A 60 -6.69 10.51 1.40
CA SER A 60 -5.41 10.14 2.00
C SER A 60 -5.28 8.64 2.32
N LEU A 61 -6.38 7.91 2.43
CA LEU A 61 -6.37 6.45 2.64
C LEU A 61 -5.90 5.65 1.39
N ALA A 62 -5.60 6.34 0.29
CA ALA A 62 -5.05 5.73 -0.91
C ALA A 62 -3.72 4.97 -0.62
N PRO A 63 -3.42 3.91 -1.39
CA PRO A 63 -2.11 3.27 -1.40
C PRO A 63 -1.08 4.14 -2.13
N SER A 64 0.20 3.95 -1.77
CA SER A 64 1.36 4.54 -2.45
C SER A 64 2.59 3.66 -2.24
N GLY A 65 3.58 3.77 -3.12
CA GLY A 65 4.89 3.12 -2.99
C GLY A 65 5.50 3.39 -1.61
N HIS A 66 5.92 2.33 -0.90
CA HIS A 66 6.40 2.39 0.49
C HIS A 66 5.48 3.13 1.49
N ASN A 67 4.20 3.36 1.17
CA ASN A 67 3.33 4.25 1.93
C ASN A 67 3.90 5.68 2.07
N SER A 68 4.66 6.14 1.06
CA SER A 68 5.32 7.45 1.05
C SER A 68 4.32 8.61 0.96
N GLN A 69 3.11 8.35 0.46
CA GLN A 69 2.01 9.30 0.32
C GLN A 69 2.47 10.56 -0.42
N PRO A 70 2.91 10.49 -1.68
CA PRO A 70 3.68 11.55 -2.34
C PRO A 70 2.80 12.69 -2.90
N TRP A 71 1.69 12.98 -2.23
CA TRP A 71 0.72 13.99 -2.64
C TRP A 71 0.75 15.23 -1.76
N PHE A 72 0.39 16.37 -2.36
CA PHE A 72 -0.12 17.53 -1.67
C PHE A 72 -1.41 18.04 -2.35
N VAL A 73 -2.16 18.86 -1.64
CA VAL A 73 -3.36 19.54 -2.16
C VAL A 73 -3.23 21.04 -1.90
N ARG A 74 -3.24 21.84 -2.97
CA ARG A 74 -3.33 23.30 -2.86
C ARG A 74 -4.76 23.74 -3.13
N MET A 75 -5.38 24.43 -2.18
CA MET A 75 -6.77 24.87 -2.31
C MET A 75 -6.84 26.29 -2.89
N ILE A 76 -7.54 26.45 -4.01
CA ILE A 76 -7.86 27.74 -4.62
C ILE A 76 -9.33 28.06 -4.32
N GLY A 77 -9.56 28.77 -3.21
CA GLY A 77 -10.91 29.00 -2.70
C GLY A 77 -11.60 27.71 -2.26
N LYS A 78 -12.94 27.66 -2.35
CA LYS A 78 -13.74 26.54 -1.81
C LYS A 78 -13.89 25.36 -2.77
N THR A 79 -13.84 25.60 -4.07
CA THR A 79 -14.30 24.64 -5.10
C THR A 79 -13.21 24.19 -6.07
N ARG A 80 -12.04 24.84 -6.07
CA ARG A 80 -10.95 24.49 -6.99
C ARG A 80 -9.75 24.03 -6.20
N TRP A 81 -9.30 22.80 -6.42
CA TRP A 81 -8.09 22.27 -5.77
C TRP A 81 -7.09 21.82 -6.82
N ILE A 82 -5.81 21.93 -6.49
CA ILE A 82 -4.72 21.39 -7.30
C ILE A 82 -4.09 20.25 -6.52
N ILE A 83 -4.08 19.08 -7.14
CA ILE A 83 -3.38 17.90 -6.64
C ILE A 83 -1.99 17.90 -7.25
N GLY A 84 -0.99 17.79 -6.40
CA GLY A 84 0.39 17.85 -6.80
C GLY A 84 1.25 16.77 -6.18
N SER A 85 2.46 16.68 -6.71
CA SER A 85 3.49 15.70 -6.34
C SER A 85 4.45 16.31 -5.33
N ASP A 86 4.62 15.66 -4.18
CA ASP A 86 5.50 16.11 -3.10
C ASP A 86 6.91 15.52 -3.26
N LYS A 87 7.86 16.33 -3.76
CA LYS A 87 9.23 15.88 -4.11
C LYS A 87 9.99 15.27 -2.94
N ASP A 88 9.73 15.73 -1.71
CA ASP A 88 10.42 15.26 -0.51
C ASP A 88 9.95 13.84 -0.11
N ARG A 89 8.95 13.31 -0.83
CA ARG A 89 8.34 12.00 -0.62
C ARG A 89 8.51 11.05 -1.81
N TRP A 90 9.30 11.44 -2.79
CA TRP A 90 9.65 10.58 -3.90
C TRP A 90 10.57 9.45 -3.45
N LEU A 91 10.62 8.42 -4.29
CA LEU A 91 11.47 7.25 -4.14
C LEU A 91 12.45 7.21 -5.32
N PRO A 92 13.41 8.14 -5.41
CA PRO A 92 14.28 8.26 -6.59
C PRO A 92 15.06 6.98 -6.93
N GLN A 93 15.30 6.09 -5.97
CA GLN A 93 16.04 4.85 -6.22
C GLN A 93 15.15 3.75 -6.79
N VAL A 94 13.97 3.51 -6.23
CA VAL A 94 13.05 2.46 -6.74
C VAL A 94 12.05 2.95 -7.78
N ASP A 95 11.73 4.25 -7.81
CA ASP A 95 10.82 4.91 -8.76
C ASP A 95 11.46 6.19 -9.35
N GLY A 96 12.69 6.08 -9.88
CA GLY A 96 13.41 7.22 -10.46
C GLY A 96 12.75 7.89 -11.67
N SER A 97 11.65 7.31 -12.18
CA SER A 97 10.84 7.89 -13.27
C SER A 97 9.53 8.51 -12.79
N ASN A 98 9.26 8.55 -11.47
CA ASN A 98 8.01 9.03 -10.87
C ASN A 98 6.74 8.37 -11.44
N ARG A 99 6.90 7.17 -12.02
CA ARG A 99 5.79 6.41 -12.60
C ARG A 99 4.82 6.01 -11.50
N GLU A 100 5.34 5.48 -10.39
CA GLU A 100 4.52 5.06 -9.25
C GLU A 100 3.98 6.24 -8.45
N VAL A 101 4.70 7.37 -8.44
CA VAL A 101 4.17 8.63 -7.91
C VAL A 101 2.88 9.01 -8.64
N MET A 102 2.87 9.01 -9.99
CA MET A 102 1.66 9.31 -10.77
C MET A 102 0.55 8.28 -10.52
N LEU A 103 0.87 6.99 -10.48
CA LEU A 103 -0.12 5.95 -10.13
C LEU A 103 -0.72 6.17 -8.73
N SER A 104 0.10 6.60 -7.76
CA SER A 104 -0.32 6.91 -6.40
C SER A 104 -1.24 8.13 -6.34
N LEU A 105 -0.93 9.18 -7.11
CA LEU A 105 -1.82 10.35 -7.27
C LEU A 105 -3.16 9.95 -7.89
N GLY A 106 -3.15 9.06 -8.89
CA GLY A 106 -4.37 8.50 -9.46
C GLY A 106 -5.23 7.79 -8.41
N ALA A 107 -4.64 6.95 -7.56
CA ALA A 107 -5.36 6.29 -6.49
C ALA A 107 -5.94 7.27 -5.45
N PHE A 108 -5.18 8.32 -5.11
CA PHE A 108 -5.64 9.41 -4.25
C PHE A 108 -6.85 10.14 -4.85
N ILE A 109 -6.79 10.51 -6.13
CA ILE A 109 -7.87 11.20 -6.86
C ILE A 109 -9.12 10.33 -6.94
N GLU A 110 -8.99 9.02 -7.15
CA GLU A 110 -10.16 8.13 -7.19
C GLU A 110 -10.88 8.07 -5.84
N ASN A 111 -10.15 7.98 -4.73
CA ASN A 111 -10.76 8.07 -3.40
C ASN A 111 -11.43 9.43 -3.17
N LEU A 112 -10.80 10.53 -3.61
CA LEU A 112 -11.35 11.88 -3.53
C LEU A 112 -12.70 11.96 -4.26
N VAL A 113 -12.75 11.47 -5.51
CA VAL A 113 -13.96 11.47 -6.34
C VAL A 113 -15.08 10.65 -5.69
N GLN A 114 -14.77 9.45 -5.18
CA GLN A 114 -15.76 8.61 -4.50
C GLN A 114 -16.28 9.25 -3.21
N ALA A 115 -15.41 9.84 -2.42
CA ALA A 115 -15.78 10.55 -1.20
C ALA A 115 -16.67 11.77 -1.49
N ALA A 116 -16.30 12.58 -2.48
CA ALA A 116 -17.07 13.75 -2.89
C ALA A 116 -18.48 13.36 -3.38
N ASN A 117 -18.57 12.35 -4.27
CA ASN A 117 -19.85 11.85 -4.78
C ASN A 117 -20.75 11.32 -3.66
N ALA A 118 -20.20 10.58 -2.69
CA ALA A 118 -20.93 10.12 -1.52
C ALA A 118 -21.46 11.26 -0.63
N LEU A 119 -20.76 12.39 -0.62
CA LEU A 119 -21.09 13.57 0.18
C LEU A 119 -21.94 14.60 -0.57
N GLY A 120 -22.41 14.29 -1.78
CA GLY A 120 -23.27 15.18 -2.57
C GLY A 120 -22.52 16.23 -3.39
N TYR A 121 -21.34 15.88 -3.89
CA TYR A 121 -20.54 16.74 -4.74
C TYR A 121 -20.07 16.01 -5.99
N ALA A 122 -20.16 16.66 -7.15
CA ALA A 122 -19.52 16.17 -8.37
C ALA A 122 -18.09 16.70 -8.44
N VAL A 123 -17.21 15.92 -9.07
CA VAL A 123 -15.80 16.25 -9.24
C VAL A 123 -15.41 16.13 -10.71
N GLU A 124 -14.93 17.22 -11.28
CA GLU A 124 -14.28 17.24 -12.58
C GLU A 124 -12.76 17.25 -12.39
N THR A 125 -12.08 16.39 -13.14
CA THR A 125 -10.62 16.21 -13.07
C THR A 125 -9.99 16.61 -14.40
N LEU A 126 -9.07 17.58 -14.37
CA LEU A 126 -8.27 17.98 -15.52
C LEU A 126 -6.79 17.75 -15.22
N VAL A 127 -6.17 16.82 -15.95
CA VAL A 127 -4.71 16.60 -15.86
C VAL A 127 -4.02 17.76 -16.58
N THR A 128 -3.30 18.58 -15.82
CA THR A 128 -2.57 19.76 -16.32
C THR A 128 -1.07 19.52 -16.41
N GLY A 129 -0.54 18.58 -15.61
CA GLY A 129 0.86 18.15 -15.67
C GLY A 129 1.19 17.54 -17.03
N LYS A 130 2.30 17.99 -17.61
CA LYS A 130 2.83 17.51 -18.89
C LYS A 130 3.98 16.53 -18.68
N ASP A 131 4.66 16.67 -17.56
CA ASP A 131 5.80 15.86 -17.16
C ASP A 131 5.56 15.20 -15.78
N VAL A 132 6.14 14.01 -15.58
CA VAL A 132 6.03 13.23 -14.33
C VAL A 132 6.76 13.88 -13.14
N PHE A 133 7.60 14.88 -13.41
CA PHE A 133 8.27 15.70 -12.41
C PHE A 133 7.56 17.04 -12.13
N ASP A 134 6.46 17.35 -12.84
CA ASP A 134 5.69 18.56 -12.58
C ASP A 134 5.13 18.54 -11.14
N PRO A 135 5.28 19.64 -10.38
CA PRO A 135 4.80 19.69 -9.00
C PRO A 135 3.28 19.75 -8.93
N GLU A 136 2.60 20.36 -9.90
CA GLU A 136 1.15 20.51 -9.96
C GLU A 136 0.60 19.71 -11.13
N VAL A 137 -0.19 18.67 -10.83
CA VAL A 137 -0.47 17.61 -11.80
C VAL A 137 -1.92 17.62 -12.26
N VAL A 138 -2.87 17.81 -11.34
CA VAL A 138 -4.30 17.71 -11.65
C VAL A 138 -5.07 18.86 -11.01
N LEU A 139 -5.83 19.58 -11.83
CA LEU A 139 -6.85 20.52 -11.38
C LEU A 139 -8.16 19.78 -11.11
N ILE A 140 -8.75 20.06 -9.96
CA ILE A 140 -9.99 19.49 -9.47
C ILE A 140 -11.01 20.63 -9.34
N ASN A 141 -12.15 20.51 -10.01
CA ASN A 141 -13.31 21.38 -9.78
C ASN A 141 -14.40 20.59 -9.05
N ILE A 142 -14.89 21.15 -7.95
CA ILE A 142 -15.91 20.55 -7.09
C ILE A 142 -17.17 21.40 -7.16
N SER A 143 -18.30 20.77 -7.45
CA SER A 143 -19.62 21.41 -7.51
C SER A 143 -20.63 20.58 -6.71
N LYS A 144 -21.72 21.22 -6.24
CA LYS A 144 -22.79 20.48 -5.58
C LYS A 144 -23.47 19.53 -6.57
N SER A 145 -23.83 18.35 -6.09
CA SER A 145 -24.53 17.32 -6.85
C SER A 145 -25.43 16.49 -5.95
N LYS A 146 -26.15 15.53 -6.53
CA LYS A 146 -26.89 14.53 -5.76
C LYS A 146 -25.90 13.53 -5.16
N ALA A 147 -26.07 13.21 -3.88
CA ALA A 147 -25.29 12.17 -3.23
C ALA A 147 -25.52 10.82 -3.92
N VAL A 148 -24.43 10.10 -4.17
CA VAL A 148 -24.44 8.74 -4.71
C VAL A 148 -24.21 7.76 -3.56
N ASP A 149 -24.95 6.66 -3.54
CA ASP A 149 -24.73 5.61 -2.55
C ASP A 149 -23.41 4.86 -2.84
N ILE A 150 -22.33 5.29 -2.19
CA ILE A 150 -21.01 4.69 -2.27
C ILE A 150 -20.60 4.29 -0.85
N PRO A 151 -20.33 3.00 -0.58
CA PRO A 151 -20.01 2.54 0.76
C PRO A 151 -18.58 2.94 1.14
N LEU A 152 -18.39 4.17 1.65
CA LEU A 152 -17.07 4.73 2.00
C LEU A 152 -16.28 3.86 3.01
N GLN A 153 -16.98 3.00 3.76
CA GLN A 153 -16.34 2.00 4.61
C GLN A 153 -15.36 1.09 3.85
N ARG A 154 -15.56 0.85 2.55
CA ARG A 154 -14.61 0.08 1.72
C ARG A 154 -13.26 0.77 1.58
N ILE A 155 -13.23 2.11 1.58
CA ILE A 155 -11.98 2.89 1.54
C ILE A 155 -11.25 2.74 2.88
N ILE A 156 -12.00 2.82 3.99
CA ILE A 156 -11.47 2.67 5.36
C ILE A 156 -10.91 1.27 5.59
N THR A 157 -11.56 0.24 5.06
CA THR A 157 -11.26 -1.18 5.35
C THR A 157 -10.38 -1.86 4.30
N ARG A 158 -10.02 -1.17 3.21
CA ARG A 158 -9.11 -1.71 2.19
C ARG A 158 -7.67 -1.70 2.69
N ARG A 159 -6.99 -2.83 2.51
CA ARG A 159 -5.58 -3.05 2.86
C ARG A 159 -4.87 -3.83 1.76
N THR A 160 -3.58 -3.57 1.56
CA THR A 160 -2.68 -4.47 0.82
C THR A 160 -2.39 -5.68 1.69
N VAL A 161 -2.76 -6.87 1.22
CA VAL A 161 -2.62 -8.14 1.96
C VAL A 161 -1.54 -8.96 1.27
N LYS A 162 -0.53 -9.40 2.01
CA LYS A 162 0.69 -10.00 1.46
C LYS A 162 0.82 -11.49 1.75
N SER A 163 -0.07 -12.08 2.54
CA SER A 163 0.04 -13.50 2.91
C SER A 163 -1.34 -14.14 3.08
N ASN A 164 -1.37 -15.47 3.19
CA ASN A 164 -2.56 -16.28 3.47
C ASN A 164 -3.64 -16.19 2.38
N MET A 165 -3.22 -15.97 1.13
CA MET A 165 -4.12 -16.04 -0.01
C MET A 165 -4.43 -17.50 -0.32
N LEU A 166 -5.72 -17.83 -0.39
CA LEU A 166 -6.20 -19.18 -0.71
C LEU A 166 -5.77 -19.60 -2.11
N GLN A 167 -5.44 -20.89 -2.25
CA GLN A 167 -5.17 -21.52 -3.54
C GLN A 167 -6.45 -21.65 -4.37
N GLY A 168 -6.28 -21.76 -5.69
CA GLY A 168 -7.38 -21.92 -6.65
C GLY A 168 -7.35 -20.85 -7.73
N GLU A 169 -8.51 -20.57 -8.32
CA GLU A 169 -8.68 -19.49 -9.30
C GLU A 169 -9.73 -18.49 -8.79
N LEU A 170 -9.66 -17.26 -9.28
CA LEU A 170 -10.73 -16.30 -9.08
C LEU A 170 -11.94 -16.72 -9.90
N LYS A 171 -13.15 -16.58 -9.33
CA LYS A 171 -14.38 -16.79 -10.08
C LYS A 171 -14.42 -15.85 -11.29
N LEU A 172 -14.86 -16.37 -12.44
CA LEU A 172 -14.98 -15.58 -13.67
C LEU A 172 -15.86 -14.33 -13.48
N SER A 173 -16.89 -14.41 -12.63
CA SER A 173 -17.73 -13.26 -12.29
C SER A 173 -16.93 -12.13 -11.64
N ASP A 174 -16.02 -12.45 -10.73
CA ASP A 174 -15.19 -11.46 -10.03
C ASP A 174 -14.15 -10.85 -10.97
N VAL A 175 -13.54 -11.67 -11.84
CA VAL A 175 -12.63 -11.21 -12.89
C VAL A 175 -13.34 -10.27 -13.86
N ASN A 176 -14.57 -10.59 -14.28
CA ASN A 176 -15.37 -9.75 -15.17
C ASN A 176 -15.76 -8.42 -14.52
N ASP A 177 -16.11 -8.43 -13.23
CA ASP A 177 -16.35 -7.20 -12.46
C ASP A 177 -15.10 -6.32 -12.45
N PHE A 178 -13.91 -6.90 -12.20
CA PHE A 178 -12.66 -6.14 -12.24
C PHE A 178 -12.35 -5.61 -13.65
N LYS A 179 -12.59 -6.39 -14.71
CA LYS A 179 -12.42 -5.94 -16.10
C LYS A 179 -13.34 -4.77 -16.45
N LYS A 180 -14.55 -4.75 -15.90
CA LYS A 180 -15.49 -3.63 -16.05
C LYS A 180 -14.96 -2.36 -15.37
N GLU A 181 -14.50 -2.46 -14.11
CA GLU A 181 -13.84 -1.33 -13.42
C GLU A 181 -12.58 -0.86 -14.15
N ALA A 182 -11.90 -1.80 -14.82
CA ALA A 182 -10.71 -1.57 -15.61
C ALA A 182 -10.97 -0.93 -16.99
N LYS A 183 -12.22 -0.91 -17.46
CA LYS A 183 -12.58 -0.52 -18.83
C LYS A 183 -11.73 -1.27 -19.89
N GLY A 184 -11.51 -2.57 -19.69
CA GLY A 184 -10.76 -3.41 -20.63
C GLY A 184 -9.25 -3.46 -20.42
N HIS A 185 -8.66 -2.64 -19.55
CA HIS A 185 -7.21 -2.61 -19.28
C HIS A 185 -6.77 -3.56 -18.14
N LEU A 186 -7.34 -4.76 -18.08
CA LEU A 186 -7.03 -5.75 -17.06
C LEU A 186 -6.93 -7.15 -17.66
N HIS A 187 -5.80 -7.80 -17.36
CA HIS A 187 -5.51 -9.17 -17.74
C HIS A 187 -5.37 -10.02 -16.48
N TYR A 188 -6.02 -11.18 -16.45
CA TYR A 188 -5.93 -12.13 -15.34
C TYR A 188 -5.27 -13.41 -15.85
N PHE A 189 -4.25 -13.87 -15.11
CA PHE A 189 -3.48 -15.07 -15.37
C PHE A 189 -3.66 -16.02 -14.19
N PRO A 190 -4.51 -17.05 -14.34
CA PRO A 190 -4.77 -18.02 -13.28
C PRO A 190 -3.52 -18.73 -12.78
N SER A 191 -3.55 -19.15 -11.53
CA SER A 191 -2.47 -19.92 -10.91
C SER A 191 -2.15 -21.19 -11.71
N GLY A 192 -0.89 -21.59 -11.74
CA GLY A 192 -0.44 -22.81 -12.45
C GLY A 192 -0.20 -22.67 -13.95
N THR A 193 -0.76 -21.65 -14.60
CA THR A 193 -0.46 -21.33 -16.02
C THR A 193 1.01 -21.01 -16.24
N THR A 194 1.53 -21.26 -17.45
CA THR A 194 2.92 -20.90 -17.82
C THR A 194 3.21 -19.42 -17.57
N HIS A 195 2.24 -18.56 -17.88
CA HIS A 195 2.36 -17.12 -17.69
C HIS A 195 2.43 -16.73 -16.21
N SER A 196 1.54 -17.27 -15.35
CA SER A 196 1.59 -17.01 -13.90
C SER A 196 2.90 -17.48 -13.25
N LYS A 197 3.45 -18.62 -13.71
CA LYS A 197 4.75 -19.13 -13.25
C LYS A 197 5.89 -18.20 -13.65
N HIS A 198 5.85 -17.65 -14.87
CA HIS A 198 6.82 -16.66 -15.32
C HIS A 198 6.73 -15.37 -14.48
N MET A 199 5.53 -14.85 -14.25
CA MET A 199 5.34 -13.66 -13.40
C MET A 199 5.84 -13.87 -11.97
N ALA A 200 5.57 -15.03 -11.37
CA ALA A 200 6.10 -15.39 -10.06
C ALA A 200 7.64 -15.39 -10.04
N LYS A 201 8.26 -16.00 -11.05
CA LYS A 201 9.73 -16.00 -11.20
C LYS A 201 10.29 -14.59 -11.35
N GLU A 202 9.69 -13.74 -12.18
CA GLU A 202 10.17 -12.37 -12.38
C GLU A 202 9.93 -11.48 -11.17
N ALA A 203 8.87 -11.72 -10.40
CA ALA A 203 8.66 -11.01 -9.14
C ALA A 203 9.81 -11.30 -8.15
N VAL A 204 10.21 -12.57 -8.00
CA VAL A 204 11.34 -12.95 -7.12
C VAL A 204 12.66 -12.40 -7.66
N ASN A 205 12.95 -12.57 -8.95
CA ASN A 205 14.22 -12.13 -9.54
C ASN A 205 14.44 -10.62 -9.39
N ASN A 206 13.43 -9.81 -9.70
CA ASN A 206 13.56 -8.35 -9.63
C ASN A 206 13.56 -7.86 -8.18
N PHE A 207 12.90 -8.56 -7.25
CA PHE A 207 13.06 -8.31 -5.82
C PHE A 207 14.50 -8.56 -5.35
N ILE A 208 15.14 -9.65 -5.80
CA ILE A 208 16.55 -9.94 -5.49
C ILE A 208 17.48 -8.87 -6.09
N ILE A 209 17.23 -8.43 -7.33
CA ILE A 209 18.01 -7.35 -7.97
C ILE A 209 17.96 -6.09 -7.09
N GLN A 210 16.75 -5.66 -6.70
CA GLN A 210 16.56 -4.47 -5.88
C GLN A 210 17.21 -4.62 -4.49
N PHE A 211 17.16 -5.81 -3.88
CA PHE A 211 17.82 -6.11 -2.59
C PHE A 211 19.35 -6.17 -2.67
N ASN A 212 19.91 -6.34 -3.86
CA ASN A 212 21.35 -6.25 -4.11
C ASN A 212 21.79 -4.84 -4.51
N ASN A 213 20.86 -3.92 -4.72
CA ASN A 213 21.14 -2.50 -4.95
C ASN A 213 21.20 -1.77 -3.60
N GLU A 214 22.40 -1.36 -3.19
CA GLU A 214 22.62 -0.66 -1.92
C GLU A 214 21.87 0.67 -1.81
N GLU A 215 21.69 1.40 -2.92
CA GLU A 215 20.94 2.67 -2.92
C GLU A 215 19.45 2.43 -2.69
N ALA A 216 18.87 1.43 -3.38
CA ALA A 216 17.47 1.03 -3.20
C ALA A 216 17.21 0.50 -1.78
N VAL A 217 18.11 -0.32 -1.24
CA VAL A 217 18.00 -0.84 0.14
C VAL A 217 18.12 0.29 1.16
N SER A 218 19.04 1.23 0.95
CA SER A 218 19.19 2.42 1.80
C SER A 218 17.92 3.29 1.79
N GLU A 219 17.33 3.52 0.61
CA GLU A 219 16.06 4.22 0.47
C GLU A 219 14.92 3.50 1.21
N ALA A 220 14.77 2.19 1.00
CA ALA A 220 13.76 1.39 1.71
C ALA A 220 13.96 1.41 3.23
N ALA A 221 15.20 1.33 3.72
CA ALA A 221 15.52 1.45 5.14
C ALA A 221 15.18 2.84 5.70
N ASN A 222 15.38 3.90 4.91
CA ASN A 222 14.99 5.26 5.27
C ASN A 222 13.48 5.45 5.33
N TRP A 223 12.70 4.68 4.57
CA TRP A 223 11.24 4.62 4.64
C TRP A 223 10.69 3.61 5.64
N THR A 224 11.55 2.89 6.36
CA THR A 224 11.11 1.96 7.40
C THR A 224 10.87 2.68 8.73
N ARG A 225 9.79 2.31 9.43
CA ARG A 225 9.41 2.81 10.77
C ARG A 225 9.24 1.60 11.68
N LEU A 226 10.25 1.27 12.47
CA LEU A 226 10.22 0.05 13.29
C LEU A 226 9.57 0.29 14.65
N LYS A 227 9.69 1.51 15.19
CA LYS A 227 9.23 1.84 16.55
C LYS A 227 7.89 2.56 16.55
N ASP A 228 7.08 2.34 17.59
CA ASP A 228 5.77 2.97 17.75
C ASP A 228 5.86 4.51 17.74
N GLU A 229 6.92 5.08 18.31
CA GLU A 229 7.14 6.53 18.33
C GLU A 229 7.36 7.08 16.92
N GLU A 230 8.13 6.38 16.08
CA GLU A 230 8.36 6.75 14.68
C GLU A 230 7.07 6.60 13.87
N ILE A 231 6.34 5.50 14.07
CA ILE A 231 5.08 5.23 13.36
C ILE A 231 4.06 6.35 13.67
N LYS A 232 3.89 6.73 14.94
CA LYS A 232 3.02 7.84 15.37
C LYS A 232 3.48 9.20 14.83
N LYS A 233 4.80 9.45 14.85
CA LYS A 233 5.41 10.72 14.44
C LYS A 233 5.29 10.97 12.95
N TYR A 234 5.55 9.96 12.11
CA TYR A 234 5.64 10.15 10.66
C TYR A 234 4.36 9.73 9.91
N ARG A 235 3.61 8.75 10.44
CA ARG A 235 2.39 8.20 9.83
C ARG A 235 2.54 7.83 8.35
N ASP A 236 3.72 7.35 7.98
CA ASP A 236 4.12 6.94 6.64
C ASP A 236 5.04 5.71 6.70
N GLY A 237 5.52 5.27 5.54
CA GLY A 237 6.58 4.28 5.48
C GLY A 237 6.15 2.82 5.72
N LEU A 238 7.15 1.95 5.73
CA LEU A 238 7.04 0.52 5.97
C LEU A 238 7.09 0.24 7.48
N THR A 239 5.98 -0.27 8.04
CA THR A 239 5.89 -0.68 9.44
C THR A 239 5.95 -2.20 9.58
N PRO A 240 6.30 -2.77 10.74
CA PRO A 240 6.24 -4.22 10.97
C PRO A 240 4.88 -4.82 10.61
N GLU A 241 3.78 -4.22 11.06
CA GLU A 241 2.42 -4.67 10.75
C GLU A 241 2.11 -4.55 9.25
N GLY A 242 2.54 -3.46 8.61
CA GLY A 242 2.39 -3.25 7.17
C GLY A 242 3.21 -4.23 6.34
N MET A 243 4.33 -4.71 6.86
CA MET A 243 5.13 -5.81 6.31
C MET A 243 4.61 -7.18 6.71
N GLU A 244 3.54 -7.28 7.51
CA GLU A 244 3.01 -8.54 8.07
C GLU A 244 4.07 -9.31 8.87
N ILE A 245 4.81 -8.59 9.71
CA ILE A 245 5.72 -9.15 10.72
C ILE A 245 5.03 -8.97 12.08
N THR A 246 4.37 -10.03 12.55
CA THR A 246 3.49 -10.00 13.73
C THR A 246 3.98 -10.99 14.81
N GLY A 247 3.26 -11.07 15.94
CA GLY A 247 3.59 -11.98 17.04
C GLY A 247 4.95 -11.67 17.68
N LEU A 248 5.67 -12.73 18.11
CA LEU A 248 6.99 -12.60 18.73
C LEU A 248 8.03 -11.96 17.79
N ALA A 249 7.97 -12.26 16.48
CA ALA A 249 8.84 -11.64 15.49
C ALA A 249 8.58 -10.12 15.37
N GLY A 250 7.30 -9.72 15.32
CA GLY A 250 6.92 -8.31 15.35
C GLY A 250 7.36 -7.61 16.63
N PHE A 251 7.17 -8.25 17.79
CA PHE A 251 7.66 -7.73 19.07
C PHE A 251 9.18 -7.54 19.05
N TYR A 252 9.93 -8.52 18.54
CA TYR A 252 11.39 -8.43 18.46
C TYR A 252 11.84 -7.27 17.57
N VAL A 253 11.25 -7.16 16.37
CA VAL A 253 11.56 -6.10 15.40
C VAL A 253 11.30 -4.72 15.98
N ARG A 254 10.18 -4.51 16.67
CA ARG A 254 9.84 -3.21 17.26
C ARG A 254 10.79 -2.77 18.37
N ASN A 255 11.25 -3.71 19.19
CA ASN A 255 11.99 -3.39 20.41
C ASN A 255 13.51 -3.44 20.23
N PHE A 256 14.01 -4.28 19.32
CA PHE A 256 15.45 -4.59 19.26
C PHE A 256 16.10 -4.31 17.89
N MET A 257 15.32 -4.08 16.82
CA MET A 257 15.89 -3.78 15.51
C MET A 257 15.96 -2.27 15.23
N SER A 258 16.92 -1.91 14.39
CA SER A 258 17.20 -0.57 13.90
C SER A 258 17.24 -0.54 12.37
N LYS A 259 17.38 0.66 11.80
CA LYS A 259 17.57 0.83 10.35
C LYS A 259 18.81 0.10 9.83
N LYS A 260 19.88 0.00 10.64
CA LYS A 260 21.09 -0.74 10.24
C LYS A 260 20.81 -2.23 10.04
N ASP A 261 19.92 -2.80 10.85
CA ASP A 261 19.55 -4.21 10.76
C ASP A 261 18.73 -4.50 9.49
N VAL A 262 17.90 -3.53 9.05
CA VAL A 262 17.15 -3.61 7.78
C VAL A 262 18.09 -3.70 6.57
N MET A 263 19.24 -3.02 6.65
CA MET A 263 20.27 -3.09 5.60
C MET A 263 21.12 -4.37 5.69
N GLY A 264 21.03 -5.11 6.80
CA GLY A 264 21.85 -6.27 7.10
C GLY A 264 21.46 -7.53 6.31
N LYS A 265 22.43 -8.43 6.13
CA LYS A 265 22.30 -9.65 5.33
C LYS A 265 21.13 -10.55 5.75
N THR A 266 20.94 -10.75 7.05
CA THR A 266 19.86 -11.61 7.57
C THR A 266 18.47 -11.07 7.24
N PHE A 267 18.29 -9.75 7.24
CA PHE A 267 17.01 -9.15 6.85
C PHE A 267 16.75 -9.37 5.37
N ARG A 268 17.79 -9.24 4.53
CA ARG A 268 17.71 -9.51 3.08
C ARG A 268 17.34 -10.96 2.80
N GLU A 269 18.05 -11.91 3.41
CA GLU A 269 17.80 -13.36 3.26
C GLU A 269 16.36 -13.71 3.65
N LYS A 270 15.88 -13.24 4.82
CA LYS A 270 14.48 -13.45 5.24
C LYS A 270 13.46 -12.78 4.34
N GLY A 271 13.79 -11.62 3.76
CA GLY A 271 12.95 -10.93 2.78
C GLY A 271 12.78 -11.78 1.51
N ILE A 272 13.87 -12.39 1.03
CA ILE A 272 13.88 -13.28 -0.14
C ILE A 272 13.09 -14.56 0.15
N GLU A 273 13.34 -15.24 1.28
CA GLU A 273 12.57 -16.43 1.68
C GLU A 273 11.06 -16.13 1.75
N LYS A 274 10.70 -14.95 2.28
CA LYS A 274 9.32 -14.52 2.37
C LYS A 274 8.70 -14.30 1.00
N ILE A 275 9.39 -13.62 0.07
CA ILE A 275 8.83 -13.38 -1.27
C ILE A 275 8.67 -14.69 -2.05
N GLU A 276 9.62 -15.62 -1.92
CA GLU A 276 9.56 -16.95 -2.52
C GLU A 276 8.37 -17.79 -2.01
N LYS A 277 8.01 -17.64 -0.74
CA LYS A 277 6.79 -18.24 -0.19
C LYS A 277 5.54 -17.54 -0.73
N GLN A 278 5.52 -16.22 -0.73
CA GLN A 278 4.37 -15.42 -1.16
C GLN A 278 3.98 -15.69 -2.62
N VAL A 279 4.93 -15.76 -3.55
CA VAL A 279 4.61 -16.00 -4.97
C VAL A 279 3.97 -17.35 -5.25
N LYS A 280 4.03 -18.30 -4.30
CA LYS A 280 3.40 -19.62 -4.39
C LYS A 280 1.95 -19.64 -3.86
N GLU A 281 1.51 -18.56 -3.21
CA GLU A 281 0.16 -18.42 -2.65
C GLU A 281 -0.76 -17.64 -3.60
N GLY A 282 -2.06 -17.89 -3.50
CA GLY A 282 -3.11 -17.13 -4.16
C GLY A 282 -3.63 -17.74 -5.45
N ALA A 283 -4.51 -16.99 -6.11
CA ALA A 283 -5.26 -17.40 -7.27
C ALA A 283 -4.58 -17.04 -8.62
N GLY A 284 -3.37 -16.50 -8.59
CA GLY A 284 -2.62 -16.08 -9.76
C GLY A 284 -2.34 -14.57 -9.76
N TRP A 285 -2.29 -13.99 -10.95
CA TRP A 285 -1.82 -12.62 -11.16
C TRP A 285 -2.78 -11.80 -12.00
N MET A 286 -2.91 -10.51 -11.67
CA MET A 286 -3.55 -9.52 -12.50
C MET A 286 -2.52 -8.49 -13.00
N VAL A 287 -2.65 -8.10 -14.26
CA VAL A 287 -1.88 -7.01 -14.87
C VAL A 287 -2.84 -5.90 -15.27
N ILE A 288 -2.61 -4.69 -14.74
CA ILE A 288 -3.32 -3.49 -15.17
C ILE A 288 -2.45 -2.72 -16.15
N THR A 289 -3.02 -2.36 -17.29
CA THR A 289 -2.34 -1.68 -18.38
C THR A 289 -2.79 -0.23 -18.52
N SER A 290 -2.02 0.56 -19.28
CA SER A 290 -2.36 1.93 -19.69
C SER A 290 -2.40 2.04 -21.22
N GLU A 291 -2.98 3.14 -21.75
CA GLU A 291 -2.92 3.46 -23.18
C GLU A 291 -1.51 3.95 -23.59
N GLY A 292 -0.82 4.62 -22.69
CA GLY A 292 0.51 5.17 -22.88
C GLY A 292 1.23 5.38 -21.54
N ASN A 293 2.35 6.09 -21.57
CA ASN A 293 3.18 6.39 -20.40
C ASN A 293 3.14 7.87 -20.00
N ASN A 294 2.27 8.69 -20.60
CA ASN A 294 2.15 10.10 -20.23
C ASN A 294 1.44 10.23 -18.87
N VAL A 295 1.53 11.43 -18.28
CA VAL A 295 0.95 11.75 -16.97
C VAL A 295 -0.54 11.37 -16.89
N LYS A 296 -1.32 11.70 -17.93
CA LYS A 296 -2.77 11.41 -17.96
C LYS A 296 -3.05 9.91 -17.88
N ASP A 297 -2.31 9.11 -18.64
CA ASP A 297 -2.49 7.65 -18.70
C ASP A 297 -2.08 6.99 -17.38
N LEU A 298 -1.02 7.47 -16.74
CA LEU A 298 -0.60 7.02 -15.41
C LEU A 298 -1.62 7.40 -14.33
N ILE A 299 -2.09 8.65 -14.31
CA ILE A 299 -3.16 9.08 -13.38
C ILE A 299 -4.40 8.20 -13.54
N GLU A 300 -4.89 7.98 -14.76
CA GLU A 300 -6.07 7.14 -14.98
C GLU A 300 -5.82 5.69 -14.57
N THR A 301 -4.60 5.17 -14.78
CA THR A 301 -4.27 3.81 -14.39
C THR A 301 -4.20 3.64 -12.86
N GLY A 302 -3.70 4.65 -12.15
CA GLY A 302 -3.79 4.72 -10.69
C GLY A 302 -5.23 4.74 -10.18
N ARG A 303 -6.09 5.53 -10.82
CA ARG A 303 -7.53 5.57 -10.50
C ARG A 303 -8.19 4.21 -10.73
N ARG A 304 -7.87 3.57 -11.86
CA ARG A 304 -8.34 2.24 -12.24
C ARG A 304 -7.95 1.19 -11.21
N PHE A 305 -6.69 1.18 -10.80
CA PHE A 305 -6.21 0.30 -9.74
C PHE A 305 -7.01 0.49 -8.45
N GLN A 306 -7.25 1.73 -8.05
CA GLN A 306 -7.99 1.99 -6.82
C GLN A 306 -9.44 1.48 -6.89
N ARG A 307 -10.16 1.66 -8.02
CA ARG A 307 -11.50 1.07 -8.20
C ARG A 307 -11.49 -0.45 -8.02
N ILE A 308 -10.53 -1.13 -8.66
CA ILE A 308 -10.34 -2.58 -8.55
C ILE A 308 -10.03 -2.97 -7.10
N ALA A 309 -9.14 -2.24 -6.42
CA ALA A 309 -8.73 -2.55 -5.06
C ALA A 309 -9.88 -2.42 -4.05
N LEU A 310 -10.74 -1.41 -4.21
CA LEU A 310 -11.93 -1.24 -3.38
C LEU A 310 -12.96 -2.34 -3.66
N ARG A 311 -13.14 -2.75 -4.92
CA ARG A 311 -14.04 -3.85 -5.29
C ARG A 311 -13.53 -5.21 -4.78
N ALA A 312 -12.22 -5.44 -4.84
CA ALA A 312 -11.61 -6.67 -4.34
C ALA A 312 -11.82 -6.83 -2.83
N ARG A 313 -11.74 -5.72 -2.08
CA ARG A 313 -12.06 -5.71 -0.64
C ARG A 313 -13.48 -6.19 -0.35
N GLU A 314 -14.48 -5.77 -1.13
CA GLU A 314 -15.88 -6.20 -0.97
C GLU A 314 -16.06 -7.71 -1.23
N LYS A 315 -15.19 -8.30 -2.07
CA LYS A 315 -15.26 -9.69 -2.52
C LYS A 315 -14.34 -10.65 -1.75
N MET A 316 -13.72 -10.19 -0.66
CA MET A 316 -12.73 -10.97 0.11
C MET A 316 -11.52 -11.40 -0.74
N ILE A 317 -11.12 -10.58 -1.71
CA ILE A 317 -9.97 -10.83 -2.58
C ILE A 317 -8.82 -9.94 -2.14
N ALA A 318 -7.72 -10.57 -1.76
CA ALA A 318 -6.45 -9.93 -1.49
C ALA A 318 -5.82 -9.38 -2.78
N ILE A 319 -5.16 -8.23 -2.66
CA ILE A 319 -4.28 -7.69 -3.70
C ILE A 319 -2.93 -7.37 -3.06
N HIS A 320 -1.87 -7.86 -3.70
CA HIS A 320 -0.48 -7.56 -3.39
C HIS A 320 0.22 -7.03 -4.64
N PRO A 321 0.44 -5.70 -4.74
CA PRO A 321 1.31 -5.15 -5.77
C PRO A 321 2.73 -5.68 -5.58
N MET A 322 3.32 -6.22 -6.64
CA MET A 322 4.69 -6.72 -6.71
C MET A 322 5.30 -6.18 -8.00
N THR A 323 5.63 -4.89 -7.99
CA THR A 323 5.93 -4.07 -9.18
C THR A 323 7.41 -3.96 -9.49
N GLN A 324 8.31 -4.62 -8.76
CA GLN A 324 9.76 -4.56 -8.99
C GLN A 324 10.15 -4.94 -10.43
N ALA A 325 9.42 -5.86 -11.05
CA ALA A 325 9.61 -6.23 -12.45
C ALA A 325 9.27 -5.10 -13.45
N LEU A 326 8.52 -4.09 -13.02
CA LEU A 326 8.19 -2.88 -13.79
C LEU A 326 9.08 -1.69 -13.42
N GLU A 327 9.85 -1.79 -12.33
CA GLU A 327 10.80 -0.77 -11.85
C GLU A 327 12.21 -1.03 -12.42
N GLU A 328 12.65 -2.29 -12.38
CA GLU A 328 13.99 -2.70 -12.80
C GLU A 328 14.10 -2.85 -14.32
N ARG A 329 15.17 -2.31 -14.92
CA ARG A 329 15.40 -2.35 -16.38
C ARG A 329 15.33 -3.77 -16.96
N GLN A 330 15.90 -4.75 -16.26
CA GLN A 330 15.88 -6.14 -16.72
C GLN A 330 14.47 -6.73 -16.66
N GLY A 331 13.71 -6.42 -15.61
CA GLY A 331 12.30 -6.79 -15.49
C GLY A 331 11.47 -6.20 -16.61
N GLN A 332 11.59 -4.89 -16.86
CA GLN A 332 10.88 -4.19 -17.93
C GLN A 332 11.15 -4.82 -19.29
N LYS A 333 12.42 -5.15 -19.58
CA LYS A 333 12.82 -5.84 -20.82
C LYS A 333 12.13 -7.20 -20.95
N LYS A 334 12.17 -8.03 -19.91
CA LYS A 334 11.54 -9.36 -19.94
C LYS A 334 10.03 -9.30 -20.06
N ILE A 335 9.40 -8.36 -19.38
CA ILE A 335 7.95 -8.12 -19.51
C ILE A 335 7.63 -7.75 -20.95
N LYS A 336 8.40 -6.86 -21.59
CA LYS A 336 8.22 -6.51 -23.00
C LYS A 336 8.40 -7.70 -23.95
N GLU A 337 9.40 -8.56 -23.71
CA GLU A 337 9.67 -9.74 -24.55
C GLU A 337 8.56 -10.81 -24.49
N ASN A 338 7.76 -10.83 -23.41
CA ASN A 338 6.73 -11.86 -23.17
C ASN A 338 5.29 -11.36 -23.38
N HIS A 339 5.10 -10.12 -23.85
CA HIS A 339 3.80 -9.52 -24.10
C HIS A 339 3.77 -8.77 -25.43
N PRO A 340 2.60 -8.58 -26.06
CA PRO A 340 2.48 -7.72 -27.23
C PRO A 340 2.95 -6.29 -26.93
N ASP A 341 3.57 -5.60 -27.90
CA ASP A 341 4.02 -4.21 -27.75
C ASP A 341 2.88 -3.24 -27.38
N THR A 342 1.63 -3.61 -27.69
CA THR A 342 0.43 -2.85 -27.31
C THR A 342 0.07 -2.97 -25.83
N MET A 343 0.68 -3.90 -25.09
CA MET A 343 0.47 -4.06 -23.66
C MET A 343 1.50 -3.20 -22.91
N ILE A 344 1.02 -2.11 -22.28
CA ILE A 344 1.84 -1.25 -21.43
C ILE A 344 1.46 -1.51 -19.96
N PRO A 345 2.13 -2.44 -19.26
CA PRO A 345 1.79 -2.80 -17.89
C PRO A 345 2.25 -1.72 -16.90
N GLN A 346 1.34 -1.34 -16.00
CA GLN A 346 1.60 -0.39 -14.92
C GLN A 346 1.49 -1.02 -13.53
N PHE A 347 0.74 -2.11 -13.40
CA PHE A 347 0.70 -2.90 -12.17
C PHE A 347 0.86 -4.38 -12.47
N MET A 348 1.65 -5.05 -11.62
CA MET A 348 1.67 -6.49 -11.48
C MET A 348 1.16 -6.84 -10.09
N LEU A 349 0.01 -7.51 -10.02
CA LEU A 349 -0.72 -7.74 -8.79
C LEU A 349 -0.86 -9.25 -8.54
N ARG A 350 -0.33 -9.75 -7.43
CA ARG A 350 -0.69 -11.08 -6.96
C ARG A 350 -2.04 -11.00 -6.24
N VAL A 351 -2.92 -11.96 -6.52
CA VAL A 351 -4.31 -11.92 -6.07
C VAL A 351 -4.76 -13.27 -5.55
N GLY A 352 -5.75 -13.29 -4.67
CA GLY A 352 -6.37 -14.53 -4.21
C GLY A 352 -7.45 -14.28 -3.16
N TYR A 353 -8.35 -15.24 -2.97
CA TYR A 353 -9.37 -15.15 -1.93
C TYR A 353 -8.74 -15.23 -0.53
N LEU A 354 -9.46 -14.70 0.46
CA LEU A 354 -9.13 -14.80 1.87
C LEU A 354 -10.26 -15.49 2.62
N SER A 355 -9.92 -16.32 3.60
CA SER A 355 -10.89 -16.82 4.58
C SER A 355 -11.36 -15.70 5.52
N GLN A 356 -10.46 -14.79 5.85
CA GLN A 356 -10.72 -13.60 6.66
C GLN A 356 -9.92 -12.43 6.10
N TYR A 357 -10.57 -11.27 5.91
CA TYR A 357 -9.88 -10.06 5.48
C TYR A 357 -9.31 -9.36 6.71
N PRO A 358 -7.98 -9.18 6.82
CA PRO A 358 -7.39 -8.56 7.98
C PRO A 358 -7.67 -7.06 8.02
N ASP A 359 -7.77 -6.50 9.23
CA ASP A 359 -7.94 -5.07 9.40
C ASP A 359 -6.74 -4.29 8.85
N PRO A 360 -6.95 -3.09 8.29
CA PRO A 360 -5.86 -2.28 7.79
C PRO A 360 -5.07 -1.66 8.94
N VAL A 361 -3.74 -1.68 8.79
CA VAL A 361 -2.77 -1.32 9.84
C VAL A 361 -1.94 -0.08 9.50
N SER A 362 -1.92 0.33 8.23
CA SER A 362 -1.07 1.43 7.77
C SER A 362 -1.65 2.78 8.18
N LEU A 363 -0.88 3.57 8.91
CA LEU A 363 -1.23 4.96 9.21
C LEU A 363 -1.15 5.85 7.97
N ARG A 364 -1.82 7.00 8.06
CA ARG A 364 -1.82 8.06 7.06
C ARG A 364 -1.54 9.41 7.69
N ARG A 365 -0.90 10.28 6.92
CA ARG A 365 -0.70 11.67 7.28
C ARG A 365 -2.05 12.35 7.52
N PRO A 366 -2.20 13.15 8.59
CA PRO A 366 -3.35 14.03 8.78
C PRO A 366 -3.53 14.99 7.60
N VAL A 367 -4.77 15.43 7.34
CA VAL A 367 -5.11 16.30 6.22
C VAL A 367 -4.27 17.58 6.20
N ASP A 368 -4.05 18.18 7.38
CA ASP A 368 -3.28 19.40 7.55
C ASP A 368 -1.79 19.26 7.19
N TRP A 369 -1.26 18.04 7.08
CA TRP A 369 0.15 17.83 6.73
C TRP A 369 0.43 17.85 5.22
N PHE A 370 -0.62 17.73 4.39
CA PHE A 370 -0.49 17.71 2.94
C PHE A 370 -1.34 18.76 2.24
N VAL A 371 -2.18 19.50 2.98
CA VAL A 371 -2.84 20.69 2.45
C VAL A 371 -1.89 21.88 2.52
N ARG A 372 -1.67 22.53 1.39
CA ARG A 372 -0.86 23.74 1.24
C ARG A 372 -1.80 24.92 0.99
N THR A 373 -1.60 26.01 1.73
CA THR A 373 -2.32 27.29 1.56
C THR A 373 -1.74 28.09 0.42
#